data_AF-A0A8J7CPT1-F1
#
_entry.id   AF-A0A8J7CPT1-F1
#
_cell.length_a   1.000
_cell.length_b   1.000
_cell.length_c   1.000
_cell.angle_alpha   90.00
_cell.angle_beta   90.00
_cell.angle_gamma   90.00
#
_symmetry.space_group_name_H-M   'P 1'
#
loop_
_entity.id
_entity.type
_entity.pdbx_description
1 polymer ?
#
loop_
_entity_poly.entity_id
_entity_poly.type
_entity_poly.pdbx_seq_one_letter_code
_entity_poly.pdbx_strand_id
1 'polypeptide(L)'
;MYRLSLPFQPPSSDESPVSGEGATAPATDSSGKELFELVSLRVLQINGCPCFEEMYAAALRSGGIPAAKLDGLSGWRTSALFSERERAALQWAESRIEAAGPLSSDRECDPVRALFSDDEISDLGFTIALMSTFNRLAIGMRK
;
A
#
# COMPACT_ATOMS: atom_id res chain seq x y z
N MET A 1 -26.37 -12.37 -2.14
CA MET A 1 -25.60 -11.09 -2.10
C MET A 1 -24.66 -11.21 -0.92
N TYR A 2 -23.40 -11.59 -1.14
CA TYR A 2 -22.45 -11.79 -0.04
C TYR A 2 -21.90 -10.44 0.40
N ARG A 3 -22.18 -10.04 1.65
CA ARG A 3 -21.60 -8.84 2.27
C ARG A 3 -20.29 -9.28 2.92
N LEU A 4 -19.17 -9.02 2.26
CA LEU A 4 -17.85 -9.18 2.86
C LEU A 4 -17.70 -8.11 3.94
N SER A 5 -17.65 -8.51 5.22
CA SER A 5 -17.22 -7.62 6.30
C SER A 5 -15.71 -7.48 6.22
N LEU A 6 -15.25 -6.36 5.69
CA LEU A 6 -13.83 -6.01 5.71
C LEU A 6 -13.42 -5.64 7.15
N PRO A 7 -12.22 -6.01 7.61
CA PRO A 7 -11.71 -5.61 8.92
C PRO A 7 -11.41 -4.10 9.01
N PHE A 8 -11.51 -3.37 7.90
CA PHE A 8 -11.37 -1.92 7.82
C PHE A 8 -12.41 -1.35 6.86
N GLN A 9 -13.11 -0.31 7.29
CA GLN A 9 -14.15 0.37 6.51
C GLN A 9 -13.50 1.46 5.66
N PRO A 10 -13.76 1.55 4.34
CA PRO A 10 -13.29 2.68 3.56
C PRO A 10 -13.89 3.97 4.15
N PRO A 11 -13.13 5.09 4.20
CA PRO A 11 -13.65 6.32 4.77
C PRO A 11 -14.90 6.77 3.99
N SER A 12 -16.03 6.88 4.68
CA SER A 12 -17.28 7.38 4.11
C SER A 12 -17.22 8.89 3.96
N SER A 13 -17.91 9.41 2.94
CA SER A 13 -17.91 10.84 2.59
C SER A 13 -18.57 11.78 3.61
N ASP A 14 -19.13 11.29 4.72
CA ASP A 14 -20.00 12.09 5.61
C ASP A 14 -19.71 12.03 7.13
N GLU A 15 -18.65 11.39 7.63
CA GLU A 15 -18.44 11.32 9.10
C GLU A 15 -17.35 12.25 9.66
N SER A 16 -17.80 13.14 10.56
CA SER A 16 -17.02 13.88 11.55
C SER A 16 -16.63 12.97 12.73
N PRO A 17 -15.60 13.29 13.54
CA PRO A 17 -14.96 12.32 14.42
C PRO A 17 -15.78 12.06 15.69
N VAL A 18 -16.19 10.82 15.93
CA VAL A 18 -16.59 10.36 17.27
C VAL A 18 -16.08 8.95 17.56
N SER A 19 -15.65 8.81 18.81
CA SER A 19 -14.90 7.71 19.41
C SER A 19 -15.61 6.36 19.44
N GLY A 20 -14.83 5.28 19.25
CA GLY A 20 -15.20 3.90 19.54
C GLY A 20 -13.99 2.97 19.40
N GLU A 21 -13.45 2.53 20.53
CA GLU A 21 -12.30 1.61 20.66
C GLU A 21 -12.47 0.27 19.92
N GLY A 22 -11.40 -0.22 19.29
CA GLY A 22 -11.39 -1.56 18.70
C GLY A 22 -10.31 -1.92 17.68
N ALA A 23 -9.30 -1.09 17.46
CA ALA A 23 -7.99 -1.49 16.92
C ALA A 23 -7.11 -0.25 17.07
N THR A 24 -6.02 -0.34 17.82
CA THR A 24 -5.01 0.72 17.85
C THR A 24 -4.45 0.83 16.44
N ALA A 25 -5.00 1.75 15.64
CA ALA A 25 -4.28 2.31 14.51
C ALA A 25 -3.01 2.91 15.11
N PRO A 26 -1.81 2.41 14.76
CA PRO A 26 -0.59 3.00 15.25
C PRO A 26 -0.60 4.47 14.81
N ALA A 27 -0.32 5.36 15.76
CA ALA A 27 -0.22 6.79 15.53
C ALA A 27 0.72 7.03 14.35
N THR A 28 0.14 7.18 13.17
CA THR A 28 0.88 7.42 11.95
C THR A 28 0.88 8.92 11.81
N ASP A 29 2.04 9.51 12.05
CA ASP A 29 2.40 10.77 11.44
C ASP A 29 1.86 10.75 9.99
N SER A 30 1.23 11.82 9.53
CA SER A 30 0.53 11.83 8.22
C SER A 30 1.39 11.30 7.07
N SER A 31 2.71 11.46 7.19
CA SER A 31 3.74 10.93 6.29
C SER A 31 3.78 9.40 6.17
N GLY A 32 3.47 8.67 7.23
CA GLY A 32 3.40 7.21 7.20
C GLY A 32 2.20 6.75 6.38
N LYS A 33 1.00 7.27 6.68
CA LYS A 33 -0.23 6.89 5.95
C LYS A 33 -0.08 7.06 4.43
N GLU A 34 0.47 8.19 3.99
CA GLU A 34 0.71 8.47 2.56
C GLU A 34 1.63 7.44 1.89
N LEU A 35 2.69 7.04 2.58
CA LEU A 35 3.63 6.02 2.09
C LEU A 35 2.94 4.67 1.89
N PHE A 36 2.14 4.22 2.85
CA PHE A 36 1.41 2.95 2.76
C PHE A 36 0.36 2.97 1.64
N GLU A 37 -0.33 4.10 1.45
CA GLU A 37 -1.27 4.29 0.34
C GLU A 37 -0.56 4.30 -1.03
N LEU A 38 0.62 4.93 -1.11
CA LEU A 38 1.45 4.94 -2.31
C LEU A 38 1.95 3.53 -2.69
N VAL A 39 2.40 2.76 -1.69
CA VAL A 39 2.79 1.35 -1.87
C VAL A 39 1.59 0.53 -2.32
N SER A 40 0.42 0.72 -1.70
CA SER A 40 -0.81 0.03 -2.08
C SER A 40 -1.20 0.31 -3.53
N LEU A 41 -1.12 1.57 -3.97
CA LEU A 41 -1.36 1.94 -5.36
C LEU A 41 -0.38 1.21 -6.31
N ARG A 42 0.90 1.14 -5.95
CA ARG A 42 1.91 0.42 -6.76
C ARG A 42 1.62 -1.08 -6.84
N VAL A 43 1.26 -1.70 -5.71
CA VAL A 43 0.87 -3.12 -5.65
C VAL A 43 -0.29 -3.39 -6.60
N LEU A 44 -1.32 -2.52 -6.60
CA LEU A 44 -2.49 -2.64 -7.46
C LEU A 44 -2.16 -2.46 -8.95
N GLN A 45 -1.26 -1.54 -9.30
CA GLN A 45 -0.78 -1.35 -10.68
C GLN A 45 -0.12 -2.61 -11.26
N ILE A 46 0.73 -3.27 -10.46
CA ILE A 46 1.42 -4.51 -10.89
C ILE A 46 0.42 -5.66 -11.06
N ASN A 47 -0.53 -5.72 -10.15
CA ASN A 47 -1.54 -6.76 -10.05
C ASN A 47 -2.71 -6.62 -11.04
N GLY A 48 -2.90 -5.42 -11.61
CA GLY A 48 -3.83 -5.15 -12.71
C GLY A 48 -5.33 -5.09 -12.35
N CYS A 49 -5.72 -4.49 -11.22
CA CYS A 49 -7.14 -4.23 -10.91
C CYS A 49 -7.51 -2.74 -11.00
N PRO A 50 -8.12 -2.31 -12.13
CA PRO A 50 -8.51 -0.92 -12.36
C PRO A 50 -9.42 -0.33 -11.28
N CYS A 51 -10.34 -1.14 -10.73
CA CYS A 51 -11.34 -0.66 -9.76
C CYS A 51 -10.72 -0.16 -8.46
N PHE A 52 -9.68 -0.83 -7.95
CA PHE A 52 -9.00 -0.39 -6.73
C PHE A 52 -7.94 0.67 -7.03
N GLU A 53 -7.30 0.61 -8.19
CA GLU A 53 -6.30 1.60 -8.61
C GLU A 53 -6.90 3.03 -8.60
N GLU A 54 -8.06 3.21 -9.22
CA GLU A 54 -8.73 4.52 -9.27
C GLU A 54 -9.08 5.05 -7.87
N MET A 55 -9.60 4.18 -6.99
CA MET A 55 -9.95 4.55 -5.63
C MET A 55 -8.75 5.04 -4.82
N TYR A 56 -7.62 4.31 -4.86
CA TYR A 56 -6.40 4.70 -4.16
C TYR A 56 -5.75 5.95 -4.77
N ALA A 57 -5.75 6.08 -6.10
CA ALA A 57 -5.26 7.27 -6.76
C ALA A 57 -6.10 8.51 -6.40
N ALA A 58 -7.42 8.39 -6.30
CA ALA A 58 -8.30 9.47 -5.85
C ALA A 58 -8.01 9.86 -4.39
N ALA A 59 -7.87 8.88 -3.48
CA ALA A 59 -7.54 9.13 -2.08
C ALA A 59 -6.21 9.88 -1.91
N LEU A 60 -5.16 9.46 -2.63
CA LEU A 60 -3.86 10.13 -2.59
C LEU A 60 -3.90 11.56 -3.14
N ARG A 61 -4.68 11.80 -4.20
CA ARG A 61 -4.90 13.16 -4.72
C ARG A 61 -5.62 14.05 -3.71
N SER A 62 -6.67 13.52 -3.06
CA SER A 62 -7.38 14.23 -1.99
C SER A 62 -6.50 14.47 -0.77
N GLY A 63 -5.52 13.60 -0.52
CA GLY A 63 -4.48 13.77 0.50
C GLY A 63 -3.41 14.80 0.17
N GLY A 64 -3.45 15.41 -1.02
CA GLY A 64 -2.50 16.46 -1.42
C GLY A 64 -1.20 15.96 -2.05
N ILE A 65 -1.10 14.68 -2.38
CA ILE A 65 0.06 14.16 -3.11
C ILE A 65 0.09 14.76 -4.53
N PRO A 66 1.24 15.32 -4.98
CA PRO A 66 1.34 15.92 -6.30
C PRO A 66 1.02 14.94 -7.43
N ALA A 67 0.23 15.39 -8.42
CA ALA A 67 -0.13 14.57 -9.59
C ALA A 67 1.11 13.98 -10.29
N ALA A 68 2.17 14.78 -10.47
CA ALA A 68 3.43 14.34 -11.07
C ALA A 68 4.07 13.13 -10.35
N LYS A 69 3.89 13.01 -9.03
CA LYS A 69 4.39 11.89 -8.24
C LYS A 69 3.57 10.63 -8.47
N LEU A 70 2.23 10.76 -8.54
CA LEU A 70 1.33 9.64 -8.82
C LEU A 70 1.50 9.12 -10.25
N ASP A 71 1.58 10.04 -11.22
CA ASP A 71 1.76 9.70 -12.63
C ASP A 71 3.14 9.06 -12.87
N GLY A 72 4.16 9.51 -12.10
CA GLY A 72 5.51 8.96 -12.12
C GLY A 72 5.70 7.66 -11.32
N LEU A 73 4.68 7.15 -10.64
CA LEU A 73 4.79 5.99 -9.76
C LEU A 73 5.20 4.71 -10.49
N SER A 74 4.72 4.49 -11.71
CA SER A 74 5.10 3.33 -12.51
C SER A 74 6.58 3.32 -12.90
N GLY A 75 7.19 4.50 -13.00
CA GLY A 75 8.60 4.73 -13.32
C GLY A 75 9.45 5.17 -12.12
N TRP A 76 9.03 4.86 -10.89
CA TRP A 76 9.63 5.43 -9.67
C TRP A 76 11.16 5.26 -9.56
N ARG A 77 11.72 4.18 -10.13
CA ARG A 77 13.17 3.90 -10.09
C ARG A 77 14.02 5.00 -10.73
N THR A 78 13.55 5.62 -11.80
CA THR A 78 14.27 6.68 -12.52
C THR A 78 13.84 8.08 -12.09
N SER A 79 12.79 8.20 -11.28
CA SER A 79 12.25 9.46 -10.81
C SER A 79 12.96 9.96 -9.55
N ALA A 80 13.25 11.27 -9.52
CA ALA A 80 13.78 11.97 -8.35
C ALA A 80 12.68 12.38 -7.34
N LEU A 81 11.40 12.12 -7.64
CA LEU A 81 10.25 12.52 -6.82
C LEU A 81 10.03 11.63 -5.58
N PHE A 82 10.77 10.53 -5.47
CA PHE A 82 10.64 9.54 -4.41
C PHE A 82 11.86 9.60 -3.48
N SER A 83 11.58 9.75 -2.19
CA SER A 83 12.58 9.69 -1.13
C SER A 83 13.21 8.31 -1.03
N GLU A 84 14.35 8.21 -0.35
CA GLU A 84 15.04 6.94 -0.12
C GLU A 84 14.13 5.92 0.61
N ARG A 85 13.37 6.39 1.61
CA ARG A 85 12.40 5.58 2.36
C ARG A 85 11.27 5.06 1.47
N GLU A 86 10.71 5.90 0.61
CA GLU A 86 9.68 5.47 -0.37
C GLU A 86 10.24 4.47 -1.38
N ARG A 87 11.45 4.71 -1.89
CA ARG A 87 12.12 3.81 -2.84
C ARG A 87 12.38 2.44 -2.22
N ALA A 88 12.79 2.39 -0.96
CA ALA A 88 12.98 1.12 -0.26
C ALA A 88 11.65 0.36 -0.11
N ALA A 89 10.58 1.03 0.32
CA ALA A 89 9.27 0.40 0.46
C ALA A 89 8.71 -0.09 -0.89
N LEU A 90 8.84 0.69 -1.96
CA LEU A 90 8.41 0.31 -3.30
C LEU A 90 9.23 -0.87 -3.84
N GLN A 91 10.55 -0.84 -3.69
CA GLN A 91 11.43 -1.94 -4.09
C GLN A 91 11.04 -3.25 -3.38
N TRP A 92 10.73 -3.16 -2.09
CA TRP A 92 10.31 -4.30 -1.29
C TRP A 92 8.93 -4.81 -1.68
N ALA A 93 7.97 -3.92 -1.93
CA ALA A 93 6.66 -4.32 -2.40
C ALA A 93 6.72 -5.09 -3.72
N GLU A 94 7.52 -4.61 -4.68
CA GLU A 94 7.70 -5.30 -5.96
C GLU A 94 8.36 -6.67 -5.79
N SER A 95 9.43 -6.78 -4.99
CA SER A 95 10.11 -8.06 -4.77
C SER A 95 9.20 -9.11 -4.13
N ARG A 96 8.28 -8.69 -3.24
CA ARG A 96 7.29 -9.57 -2.61
C ARG A 96 6.20 -10.04 -3.56
N ILE A 97 5.83 -9.23 -4.54
CA ILE A 97 4.80 -9.58 -5.53
C ILE A 97 5.38 -10.49 -6.62
N GLU A 98 6.60 -10.19 -7.07
CA GLU A 98 7.27 -10.94 -8.16
C GLU A 98 7.83 -12.29 -7.72
N ALA A 99 8.00 -12.52 -6.42
CA ALA A 99 8.50 -13.78 -5.89
C ALA A 99 7.54 -14.95 -6.18
N ALA A 100 7.86 -15.73 -7.22
CA ALA A 100 7.16 -16.97 -7.57
C ALA A 100 7.58 -18.18 -6.71
N GLY A 101 8.52 -18.01 -5.76
CA GLY A 101 9.08 -19.07 -4.92
C GLY A 101 9.41 -18.56 -3.50
N PRO A 102 9.98 -19.41 -2.62
CA PRO A 102 10.38 -18.99 -1.29
C PRO A 102 11.35 -17.82 -1.41
N LEU A 103 11.01 -16.71 -0.77
CA LEU A 103 11.89 -15.55 -0.66
C LEU A 103 13.21 -16.03 -0.06
N SER A 104 14.33 -15.75 -0.72
CA SER A 104 15.64 -16.05 -0.14
C SER A 104 15.70 -15.36 1.23
N SER A 105 16.15 -16.09 2.24
CA SER A 105 16.21 -15.63 3.63
C SER A 105 17.32 -14.61 3.85
N ASP A 106 17.74 -13.87 2.83
CA ASP A 106 18.75 -12.81 2.89
C ASP A 106 18.15 -11.61 3.63
N ARG A 107 17.80 -11.84 4.89
CA ARG A 107 17.35 -10.87 5.88
C ARG A 107 18.34 -9.71 5.99
N GLU A 108 19.59 -9.90 5.60
CA GLU A 108 20.69 -8.96 5.78
C GLU A 108 20.84 -7.97 4.60
N CYS A 109 20.17 -8.17 3.46
CA CYS A 109 20.35 -7.35 2.25
C CYS A 109 19.14 -6.47 1.89
N ASP A 110 18.15 -6.36 2.78
CA ASP A 110 16.90 -5.66 2.49
C ASP A 110 17.00 -4.17 2.90
N PRO A 111 17.08 -3.21 1.95
CA PRO A 111 17.28 -1.79 2.25
C PRO A 111 16.17 -1.19 3.13
N VAL A 112 15.01 -1.84 3.19
CA VAL A 112 13.92 -1.50 4.10
C VAL A 112 14.37 -1.58 5.57
N ARG A 113 15.23 -2.53 5.97
CA ARG A 113 15.67 -2.64 7.38
C ARG A 113 16.51 -1.47 7.88
N ALA A 114 17.18 -0.77 6.96
CA ALA A 114 17.96 0.41 7.33
C ALA A 114 17.06 1.64 7.59
N LEU A 115 15.83 1.63 7.07
CA LEU A 115 14.96 2.79 7.03
C LEU A 115 13.65 2.62 7.79
N PHE A 116 13.30 1.40 8.20
CA PHE A 116 12.04 1.06 8.87
C PHE A 116 12.29 0.26 10.15
N SER A 117 11.44 0.46 11.16
CA SER A 117 11.43 -0.38 12.36
C SER A 117 10.84 -1.77 12.07
N ASP A 118 11.08 -2.75 12.93
CA ASP A 118 10.49 -4.09 12.78
C ASP A 118 8.96 -4.08 12.76
N ASP A 119 8.34 -3.16 13.51
CA ASP A 119 6.88 -2.95 13.52
C ASP A 119 6.41 -2.38 12.17
N GLU A 120 7.08 -1.35 11.64
CA GLU A 120 6.73 -0.77 10.35
C GLU A 120 6.92 -1.76 9.18
N ILE A 121 7.94 -2.62 9.26
CA ILE A 121 8.16 -3.70 8.29
C ILE A 121 7.02 -4.71 8.34
N SER A 122 6.57 -5.05 9.54
CA SER A 122 5.45 -5.98 9.74
C SER A 122 4.15 -5.40 9.17
N ASP A 123 3.88 -4.14 9.45
CA ASP A 123 2.73 -3.41 8.90
C ASP A 123 2.81 -3.35 7.37
N LEU A 124 3.98 -3.01 6.81
CA LEU A 124 4.17 -2.91 5.37
C LEU A 124 3.93 -4.26 4.70
N GLY A 125 4.43 -5.34 5.31
CA GLY A 125 4.24 -6.70 4.81
C GLY A 125 2.76 -7.10 4.81
N PHE A 126 2.04 -6.75 5.89
CA PHE A 126 0.61 -6.98 5.99
C PHE A 126 -0.17 -6.21 4.91
N THR A 127 0.15 -4.94 4.69
CA THR A 127 -0.48 -4.11 3.64
C THR A 127 -0.29 -4.72 2.26
N ILE A 128 0.94 -5.11 1.90
CA ILE A 128 1.25 -5.71 0.58
C ILE A 128 0.49 -7.02 0.38
N ALA A 129 0.48 -7.89 1.40
CA ALA A 129 -0.21 -9.17 1.35
C ALA A 129 -1.73 -8.98 1.22
N LEU A 130 -2.31 -8.04 1.97
CA LEU A 130 -3.74 -7.73 1.96
C LEU A 130 -4.18 -7.20 0.59
N MET A 131 -3.44 -6.22 0.03
CA MET A 131 -3.74 -5.65 -1.29
C MET A 131 -3.65 -6.72 -2.40
N SER A 132 -2.62 -7.56 -2.35
CA SER A 132 -2.48 -8.68 -3.29
C SER A 132 -3.63 -9.69 -3.18
N THR A 133 -4.11 -9.95 -1.96
CA THR A 133 -5.25 -10.85 -1.72
C THR A 133 -6.55 -10.27 -2.28
N PHE A 134 -6.86 -9.01 -1.98
CA PHE A 134 -8.07 -8.36 -2.52
C PHE A 134 -8.06 -8.31 -4.05
N ASN A 135 -6.89 -8.06 -4.65
CA ASN A 135 -6.76 -8.11 -6.09
C ASN A 135 -7.12 -9.49 -6.66
N ARG A 136 -6.54 -10.57 -6.11
CA ARG A 136 -6.81 -11.94 -6.56
C ARG A 136 -8.28 -12.32 -6.40
N LEU A 137 -8.90 -11.92 -5.29
CA LEU A 137 -10.33 -12.12 -5.06
C LEU A 137 -11.18 -11.36 -6.08
N ALA A 138 -10.88 -10.08 -6.32
CA ALA A 138 -11.63 -9.26 -7.25
C ALA A 138 -11.55 -9.79 -8.69
N ILE A 139 -10.36 -10.25 -9.13
CA ILE A 139 -10.20 -10.89 -10.43
C ILE A 139 -10.98 -12.21 -10.49
N GLY A 140 -10.84 -13.07 -9.47
CA GLY A 140 -11.55 -14.36 -9.41
C GLY A 140 -13.07 -14.25 -9.33
N MET A 141 -13.61 -13.10 -8.90
CA MET A 141 -15.05 -12.84 -8.80
C MET A 141 -15.65 -12.12 -10.03
N ARG A 142 -14.83 -11.67 -10.99
CA ARG A 142 -15.35 -11.15 -12.27
C ARG A 142 -15.93 -12.31 -13.08
N LYS A 143 -17.21 -12.20 -13.44
CA LYS A 143 -17.89 -13.10 -14.39
C LYS A 143 -17.62 -12.66 -15.82
#